data_AF-A0AAW6VDY0-F1
#
_entry.id   AF-A0AAW6VDY0-F1
#
_cell.length_a   1.000
_cell.length_b   1.000
_cell.length_c   1.000
_cell.angle_alpha   90.00
_cell.angle_beta   90.00
_cell.angle_gamma   90.00
#
_symmetry.space_group_name_H-M   'P 1'
#
loop_
_entity.id
_entity.type
_entity.pdbx_description
1 polymer ?
#
loop_
_entity_poly.entity_id
_entity_poly.type
_entity_poly.pdbx_seq_one_letter_code
_entity_poly.pdbx_strand_id
1 'polypeptide(L)' 'MSRFILGNCIDVMRGFPDRAVDLIVTDPPYLVGFKDRQGRQIAGDVTDEWLQPATLEMYRVLKKDALMVSFY' A
#
# COMPACT_ATOMS: atom_id res chain seq x y z
N MET A 1 -18.98 -10.37 -1.67
CA MET A 1 -18.68 -10.13 -0.24
C MET A 1 -17.44 -9.26 -0.15
N SER A 2 -17.47 -8.21 0.66
CA SER A 2 -16.30 -7.38 0.98
C SER A 2 -15.57 -7.91 2.22
N ARG A 3 -14.29 -7.59 2.36
CA ARG A 3 -13.44 -7.93 3.52
C ARG A 3 -12.59 -6.73 3.91
N PHE A 4 -12.39 -6.55 5.21
CA PHE A 4 -11.40 -5.63 5.77
C PHE A 4 -10.32 -6.45 6.46
N ILE A 5 -9.05 -6.16 6.16
CA ILE A 5 -7.91 -6.93 6.66
C ILE A 5 -7.01 -5.98 7.44
N LEU A 6 -6.74 -6.29 8.71
CA LEU A 6 -5.80 -5.55 9.55
C LEU A 6 -4.43 -6.23 9.47
N GLY A 7 -3.42 -5.53 8.95
CA GLY A 7 -2.05 -6.03 8.88
C GLY A 7 -1.13 -5.13 8.06
N ASN A 8 0.16 -5.49 8.02
CA ASN A 8 1.12 -4.88 7.09
C ASN A 8 0.70 -5.24 5.65
N CYS A 9 0.53 -4.24 4.79
CA CYS A 9 0.04 -4.46 3.42
C CYS A 9 0.95 -5.37 2.60
N ILE A 10 2.27 -5.35 2.84
CA ILE A 10 3.24 -6.21 2.16
C ILE A 10 2.97 -7.67 2.51
N ASP A 11 2.84 -7.98 3.80
CA ASP A 11 2.60 -9.36 4.27
C ASP A 11 1.21 -9.87 3.89
N VAL A 12 0.22 -8.98 3.91
CA VAL A 12 -1.14 -9.31 3.45
C VAL A 12 -1.15 -9.63 1.96
N MET A 13 -0.53 -8.79 1.12
CA MET A 13 -0.50 -9.01 -0.33
C MET A 13 0.29 -10.27 -0.71
N ARG A 14 1.36 -10.63 0.02
CA ARG A 14 2.09 -11.91 -0.17
C ARG A 14 1.19 -13.14 -0.11
N GLY A 15 0.09 -13.09 0.64
CA GLY A 15 -0.89 -14.17 0.72
C GLY A 15 -1.85 -14.24 -0.47
N PHE A 16 -1.86 -13.24 -1.36
CA PHE A 16 -2.72 -13.21 -2.53
C PHE A 16 -2.07 -13.92 -3.73
N PRO A 17 -2.86 -14.61 -4.58
CA PRO A 17 -2.36 -15.14 -5.84
C PRO A 17 -1.84 -14.03 -6.76
N ASP A 18 -0.91 -14.40 -7.64
CA ASP A 18 -0.48 -13.51 -8.73
C ASP A 18 -1.67 -13.12 -9.61
N ARG A 19 -1.69 -11.87 -10.10
CA ARG A 19 -2.69 -11.38 -11.05
C ARG A 19 -4.14 -11.62 -10.58
N ALA A 20 -4.40 -11.38 -9.29
CA ALA A 20 -5.71 -11.56 -8.67
C ALA A 20 -6.55 -10.27 -8.56
N VAL A 21 -5.92 -9.09 -8.68
CA VAL A 21 -6.54 -7.78 -8.44
C VAL A 21 -6.79 -7.04 -9.76
N ASP A 22 -8.01 -6.54 -9.96
CA ASP A 22 -8.43 -5.82 -11.17
C ASP A 22 -8.18 -4.30 -11.10
N LEU A 23 -8.08 -3.74 -9.90
CA LEU A 23 -7.82 -2.32 -9.66
C LEU A 23 -7.18 -2.14 -8.30
N ILE A 24 -6.12 -1.35 -8.22
CA ILE A 24 -5.54 -0.88 -6.96
C ILE A 24 -5.80 0.62 -6.85
N VAL A 25 -6.37 1.05 -5.72
CA VAL A 25 -6.48 2.46 -5.34
C VAL A 25 -5.81 2.59 -3.99
N THR A 26 -4.75 3.39 -3.91
CA THR A 26 -3.94 3.53 -2.71
C THR A 26 -3.63 4.98 -2.40
N ASP A 27 -3.65 5.30 -1.12
CA ASP A 27 -3.24 6.58 -0.55
C ASP A 27 -2.15 6.28 0.51
N PRO A 28 -0.90 6.05 0.06
CA PRO A 28 0.18 5.64 0.95
C PRO A 28 0.63 6.81 1.86
N PRO A 29 1.49 6.57 2.89
CA PRO A 29 2.22 7.65 3.54
C PRO A 29 3.06 8.45 2.53
N TYR A 30 3.10 9.78 2.67
CA TYR A 30 3.71 10.70 1.70
C TYR A 30 5.17 11.02 2.00
N LEU A 31 5.74 10.42 3.04
CA LEU A 31 7.14 10.59 3.44
C LEU A 31 7.45 12.04 3.87
N VAL A 32 6.45 12.76 4.38
CA VAL A 32 6.55 14.17 4.78
C VAL A 32 6.82 14.33 6.29
N GLY A 33 6.92 13.22 7.02
CA GLY A 33 7.08 13.23 8.47
C GLY A 33 5.91 13.91 9.17
N PHE A 34 4.68 13.64 8.72
CA PHE A 34 3.48 14.28 9.23
C PHE A 34 3.41 14.17 10.75
N LYS A 35 3.22 15.32 11.39
CA LYS A 35 3.02 15.43 12.82
C LYS A 35 1.92 16.44 13.10
N ASP A 36 0.87 15.99 13.77
CA ASP A 36 -0.21 16.88 14.15
C ASP A 36 0.13 17.72 15.40
N ARG A 37 -0.78 18.62 15.79
CA ARG A 37 -0.61 19.48 16.97
C ARG A 37 -0.50 18.73 18.30
N GLN A 38 -0.96 17.48 18.35
CA GLN A 38 -0.89 16.60 19.52
C GLN A 38 0.36 15.69 19.48
N GLY A 39 1.16 15.77 18.42
CA GLY A 39 2.38 14.99 18.23
C GLY A 39 2.17 13.59 17.65
N ARG A 40 0.97 13.26 17.17
CA ARG A 40 0.70 12.00 16.48
C ARG A 40 1.40 12.00 15.13
N GLN A 41 1.95 10.83 14.76
CA GLN A 41 2.68 10.61 13.52
C GLN A 41 2.06 9.47 12.73
N ILE A 42 2.31 9.47 11.43
CA ILE A 42 1.88 8.39 10.52
C ILE A 42 3.02 7.36 10.45
N ALA A 43 2.68 6.07 10.61
CA ALA A 43 3.65 4.99 10.49
C ALA A 43 4.18 4.89 9.06
N GLY A 44 5.50 4.75 8.90
CA GLY A 44 6.14 4.70 7.60
C GLY A 44 6.21 6.05 6.87
N ASP A 45 5.89 7.16 7.52
CA ASP A 45 5.85 8.48 6.85
C ASP A 45 7.16 9.28 6.94
N VAL A 46 8.24 8.68 7.42
CA VAL A 46 9.55 9.33 7.53
C VAL A 46 10.56 8.69 6.58
N THR A 47 10.48 7.38 6.42
CA THR A 47 11.45 6.60 5.67
C THR A 47 10.74 5.74 4.62
N ASP A 48 11.40 5.53 3.48
CA ASP A 48 10.80 5.00 2.26
C ASP A 48 11.03 3.49 2.07
N GLU A 49 11.54 2.77 3.07
CA GLU A 49 11.93 1.35 2.91
C GLU A 49 10.75 0.42 2.62
N TRP A 50 9.52 0.86 2.94
CA TRP A 50 8.30 0.11 2.62
C TRP A 50 7.83 0.31 1.17
N LEU A 51 8.24 1.40 0.51
CA LEU A 51 7.67 1.83 -0.78
C LEU A 51 7.95 0.82 -1.90
N GLN A 52 9.23 0.44 -2.05
CA GLN A 52 9.64 -0.54 -3.05
C GLN A 52 8.99 -1.92 -2.82
N PRO A 53 9.08 -2.56 -1.63
CA PRO A 53 8.47 -3.87 -1.43
C PRO A 53 6.94 -3.84 -1.56
N ALA A 54 6.26 -2.78 -1.11
CA ALA A 54 4.82 -2.66 -1.30
C ALA A 54 4.45 -2.55 -2.79
N THR A 55 5.18 -1.73 -3.55
CA THR A 55 4.92 -1.55 -4.99
C THR A 55 5.19 -2.84 -5.79
N LEU A 56 6.21 -3.63 -5.40
CA LEU A 56 6.48 -4.94 -6.02
C LEU A 56 5.33 -5.93 -5.79
N GLU A 57 4.80 -6.00 -4.57
CA GLU A 57 3.65 -6.86 -4.29
C GLU A 57 2.38 -6.37 -5.00
N MET A 58 2.13 -5.05 -5.02
CA MET A 58 1.03 -4.46 -5.80
C MET A 58 1.11 -4.85 -7.27
N TYR A 59 2.29 -4.74 -7.88
CA TYR A 59 2.51 -5.14 -9.27
C TYR A 59 2.27 -6.64 -9.49
N ARG A 60 2.77 -7.51 -8.59
CA ARG A 60 2.59 -8.96 -8.69
C ARG A 60 1.12 -9.38 -8.64
N VAL A 61 0.34 -8.78 -7.74
CA VAL A 61 -1.09 -9.11 -7.58
C VAL A 61 -1.97 -8.45 -8.62
N LEU A 62 -1.53 -7.39 -9.28
CA LEU A 62 -2.29 -6.70 -10.32
C LEU A 62 -2.37 -7.55 -11.60
N LYS A 63 -3.56 -7.63 -12.20
CA LYS A 63 -3.75 -8.30 -13.49
C LYS A 63 -3.03 -7.57 -14.62
N LYS A 64 -2.74 -8.31 -15.69
CA LYS A 64 -2.27 -7.69 -16.94
C LYS A 64 -3.37 -6.76 -17.46
N ASP A 65 -2.97 -5.60 -18.00
CA ASP A 65 -3.87 -4.61 -18.59
C ASP A 65 -4.85 -3.97 -17.58
N ALA A 66 -4.53 -4.02 -16.29
CA ALA A 66 -5.27 -3.38 -15.20
C ALA A 66 -4.60 -2.08 -14.72
N LEU A 67 -5.30 -1.32 -13.87
CA LEU A 67 -4.88 0.00 -13.40
C LEU A 67 -4.49 -0.01 -11.91
N MET A 68 -3.47 0.78 -11.57
CA MET A 68 -3.18 1.22 -10.21
C MET A 68 -3.23 2.75 -10.18
N VAL A 69 -3.96 3.30 -9.21
CA VAL A 69 -4.01 4.73 -8.91
C VAL A 69 -3.41 4.96 -7.53
N SER A 70 -2.40 5.83 -7.46
CA SER A 70 -1.76 6.24 -6.20
C SER A 70 -1.89 7.75 -6.03
N PHE A 71 -2.20 8.18 -4.81
CA PHE A 71 -2.20 9.59 -4.42
C PHE A 71 -0.84 9.97 -3.79
N TYR A 72 -0.41 11.22 -4.02
CA TYR A 72 0.79 11.89 -3.50
C TYR A 72 0.54 13.41 -3.45
#